data_AF-A0A7S3J2G6-F1
#
_entry.id   AF-A0A7S3J2G6-F1
#
_cell.length_a   1.000
_cell.length_b   1.000
_cell.length_c   1.000
_cell.angle_alpha   90.00
_cell.angle_beta   90.00
_cell.angle_gamma   90.00
#
_symmetry.space_group_name_H-M   'P 1'
#
loop_
_entity.id
_entity.type
_entity.pdbx_description
1 polymer ?
#
loop_
_entity_poly.entity_id
_entity_poly.type
_entity_poly.pdbx_seq_one_letter_code
_entity_poly.pdbx_strand_id
1 'polypeptide(L)'
;MHIDDFMFGSDEPGCVKTQIYKDMPMNVYFCPKHCNAGKIESHMWFFKGFCQMMDPEYAQILDCGTIPLFNSISRIVMHMEKYKNVGAACGEIEVMIPDKKDNGQNLSFFESVLARAQYVEYKISTYLDKAAESIFGFISVLPGAYTTFRWKCIQGQPLDE
;
A
#
# COMPACT_ATOMS: atom_id res chain seq x y z
N MET A 1 9.35 21.07 -0.58
CA MET A 1 8.21 20.58 -1.35
C MET A 1 6.97 20.97 -0.59
N HIS A 2 6.17 21.91 -1.10
CA HIS A 2 4.83 22.16 -0.56
C HIS A 2 4.01 20.93 -0.94
N ILE A 3 3.86 19.97 -0.03
CA ILE A 3 2.78 19.00 -0.14
C ILE A 3 1.54 19.85 0.09
N ASP A 4 0.81 20.18 -0.98
CA ASP A 4 -0.50 20.82 -0.87
C ASP A 4 -1.31 19.94 0.07
N ASP A 5 -1.55 20.47 1.25
CA ASP A 5 -1.95 19.76 2.44
C ASP A 5 -3.41 19.30 2.28
N PHE A 6 -3.62 18.12 1.70
CA PHE A 6 -4.94 17.52 1.49
C PHE A 6 -5.73 17.28 2.79
N MET A 7 -5.15 17.57 3.95
CA MET A 7 -5.58 17.03 5.25
C MET A 7 -5.89 18.05 6.36
N PHE A 8 -5.70 19.36 6.17
CA PHE A 8 -6.13 20.34 7.18
C PHE A 8 -7.41 21.07 6.77
N GLY A 9 -8.55 20.47 7.12
CA GLY A 9 -9.70 21.25 7.57
C GLY A 9 -9.48 21.67 9.03
N SER A 10 -9.99 22.84 9.44
CA SER A 10 -9.85 23.35 10.81
C SER A 10 -10.35 22.34 11.86
N ASP A 11 -9.60 22.19 12.96
CA ASP A 11 -9.93 21.32 14.09
C ASP A 11 -11.03 21.92 15.01
N GLU A 12 -11.98 22.66 14.43
CA GLU A 12 -13.08 23.26 15.20
C GLU A 12 -14.19 22.22 15.45
N PRO A 13 -14.52 21.92 16.72
CA PRO A 13 -15.56 20.95 17.05
C PRO A 13 -16.95 21.47 16.62
N GLY A 14 -17.61 20.76 15.70
CA GLY A 14 -18.97 21.07 15.25
C GLY A 14 -19.15 21.24 13.74
N CYS A 15 -18.06 21.23 12.97
CA CYS A 15 -18.11 21.37 11.51
C CYS A 15 -17.90 20.02 10.80
N VAL A 16 -18.73 19.72 9.79
CA VAL A 16 -18.44 18.64 8.83
C VAL A 16 -17.26 19.12 7.98
N LYS A 17 -16.15 18.37 7.99
CA LYS A 17 -14.96 18.70 7.17
C LYS A 17 -15.34 18.73 5.70
N THR A 18 -15.53 19.92 5.12
CA THR A 18 -15.67 20.07 3.67
C THR A 18 -14.32 19.78 3.04
N GLN A 19 -14.09 18.56 2.58
CA GLN A 19 -12.89 18.20 1.81
C GLN A 19 -13.02 18.86 0.44
N ILE A 20 -12.21 19.90 0.20
CA ILE A 20 -12.07 20.51 -1.12
C ILE A 20 -11.03 19.68 -1.86
N TYR A 21 -11.48 18.82 -2.76
CA TYR A 21 -10.58 18.11 -3.66
C TYR A 21 -10.12 19.07 -4.75
N LYS A 22 -8.81 19.30 -4.82
CA LYS A 22 -8.19 19.98 -5.96
C LYS A 22 -7.85 18.89 -6.98
N ASP A 23 -8.60 18.85 -8.08
CA ASP A 23 -8.32 17.93 -9.17
C ASP A 23 -6.95 18.29 -9.78
N MET A 24 -5.99 17.41 -9.57
CA MET A 24 -4.67 17.52 -10.17
C MET A 24 -4.61 16.58 -11.38
N PRO A 25 -4.02 17.02 -12.51
CA PRO A 25 -3.89 16.16 -13.68
C PRO A 25 -3.01 14.95 -13.32
N MET A 26 -3.53 13.74 -13.59
CA MET A 26 -2.83 12.48 -13.37
C MET A 26 -2.41 11.89 -14.72
N ASN A 27 -1.11 11.62 -14.87
CA ASN A 27 -0.60 10.91 -16.04
C ASN A 27 -0.81 9.40 -15.84
N VAL A 28 -1.44 8.76 -16.82
CA VAL A 28 -1.72 7.32 -16.80
C VAL A 28 -0.98 6.66 -17.96
N TYR A 29 -0.17 5.65 -17.63
CA TYR A 29 0.56 4.85 -18.61
C TYR A 29 0.01 3.43 -18.61
N PHE A 30 -0.37 2.95 -19.79
CA PHE A 30 -0.80 1.56 -19.97
C PHE A 30 0.34 0.76 -20.62
N CYS A 31 0.80 -0.29 -19.94
CA CYS A 31 1.93 -1.11 -20.38
C CYS A 31 1.54 -2.60 -20.45
N PRO A 32 1.11 -3.10 -21.61
CA PRO A 32 0.89 -4.53 -21.81
C PRO A 32 2.21 -5.25 -22.08
N LYS A 33 2.39 -6.41 -21.45
CA LYS A 33 3.54 -7.29 -21.73
C LYS A 33 3.19 -8.27 -22.84
N HIS A 34 4.05 -8.37 -23.85
CA HIS A 34 3.89 -9.35 -24.93
C HIS A 34 4.08 -10.79 -24.42
N CYS A 35 5.06 -10.99 -23.53
CA CYS A 35 5.34 -12.30 -22.92
C CYS A 35 5.09 -12.20 -21.41
N ASN A 36 4.31 -13.14 -20.87
CA ASN A 36 4.09 -13.21 -19.43
C ASN A 36 5.29 -13.88 -18.74
N ALA A 37 6.16 -13.07 -18.15
CA ALA A 37 7.30 -13.52 -17.33
C ALA A 37 7.03 -13.44 -15.81
N GLY A 38 5.76 -13.37 -15.39
CA GLY A 38 5.38 -13.38 -13.98
C GLY A 38 5.49 -12.04 -13.25
N LYS A 39 5.30 -12.08 -11.91
CA LYS A 39 5.20 -10.90 -11.03
C LYS A 39 6.53 -10.16 -10.88
N ILE A 40 7.63 -10.88 -10.66
CA ILE A 40 8.96 -10.28 -10.45
C ILE A 40 9.38 -9.46 -11.67
N GLU A 41 9.15 -9.97 -12.88
CA GLU A 41 9.50 -9.24 -14.09
C GLU A 41 8.63 -7.98 -14.29
N SER A 42 7.35 -8.02 -13.90
CA SER A 42 6.53 -6.80 -13.86
C SER A 42 7.11 -5.75 -12.90
N HIS A 43 7.66 -6.17 -11.76
CA HIS A 43 8.32 -5.26 -10.80
C HIS A 43 9.62 -4.71 -11.39
N MET A 44 10.38 -5.50 -12.14
CA MET A 44 11.58 -5.02 -12.83
C MET A 44 11.24 -3.97 -13.89
N TRP A 45 10.18 -4.16 -14.69
CA TRP A 45 9.73 -3.09 -15.61
C TRP A 45 9.33 -1.82 -14.87
N PHE A 46 8.66 -1.95 -13.72
CA PHE A 46 8.29 -0.81 -12.91
C PHE A 46 9.52 -0.08 -12.37
N PHE A 47 10.44 -0.78 -11.68
CA PHE A 47 11.60 -0.16 -11.04
C PHE A 47 12.75 0.15 -12.00
N LYS A 48 13.26 -0.82 -12.76
CA LYS A 48 14.37 -0.65 -13.72
C LYS A 48 13.95 0.05 -15.02
N GLY A 49 12.67 -0.03 -15.38
CA GLY A 49 12.15 0.66 -16.56
C GLY A 49 11.63 2.06 -16.22
N PHE A 50 10.45 2.11 -15.61
CA PHE A 50 9.71 3.36 -15.42
C PHE A 50 10.31 4.26 -14.34
N CYS A 51 10.57 3.74 -13.14
CA CYS A 51 11.13 4.55 -12.05
C CYS A 51 12.54 5.06 -12.39
N GLN A 52 13.36 4.26 -13.07
CA GLN A 52 14.68 4.69 -13.53
C GLN A 52 14.62 5.87 -14.52
N MET A 53 13.61 5.90 -15.39
CA MET A 53 13.43 6.99 -16.35
C MET A 53 12.74 8.23 -15.74
N MET A 54 11.78 8.04 -14.85
CA MET A 54 11.01 9.13 -14.24
C MET A 54 11.67 9.75 -13.00
N ASP A 55 12.60 9.02 -12.37
CA ASP A 55 13.26 9.38 -11.11
C ASP A 55 12.28 9.90 -10.02
N PRO A 56 11.27 9.10 -9.64
CA PRO A 56 10.26 9.55 -8.68
C PRO A 56 10.86 9.66 -7.28
N GLU A 57 10.29 10.50 -6.41
CA GLU A 57 10.70 10.52 -5.00
C GLU A 57 10.22 9.27 -4.24
N TYR A 58 8.98 8.87 -4.52
CA TYR A 58 8.30 7.72 -3.95
C TYR A 58 7.75 6.81 -5.05
N ALA A 59 7.92 5.51 -4.86
CA ALA A 59 7.38 4.48 -5.75
C ALA A 59 6.35 3.64 -5.00
N GLN A 60 5.08 3.68 -5.43
CA GLN A 60 3.98 2.92 -4.84
C GLN A 60 3.68 1.68 -5.67
N ILE A 61 3.56 0.53 -5.02
CA ILE A 61 3.01 -0.70 -5.59
C ILE A 61 1.62 -0.95 -5.00
N LEU A 62 0.68 -1.28 -5.87
CA LEU A 62 -0.70 -1.64 -5.53
C LEU A 62 -1.08 -2.89 -6.34
N ASP A 63 -1.42 -3.99 -5.66
CA ASP A 63 -1.90 -5.18 -6.34
C ASP A 63 -3.33 -4.96 -6.87
N CYS A 64 -3.63 -5.61 -8.00
CA CYS A 64 -4.98 -5.62 -8.55
C CYS A 64 -5.95 -6.28 -7.56
N GLY A 65 -7.06 -5.61 -7.26
CA GLY A 65 -8.06 -6.07 -6.29
C GLY A 65 -7.86 -5.49 -4.88
N THR A 66 -6.76 -4.79 -4.61
CA THR A 66 -6.61 -4.01 -3.37
C THR A 66 -7.33 -2.68 -3.49
N ILE A 67 -8.16 -2.35 -2.51
CA ILE A 67 -8.90 -1.08 -2.45
C ILE A 67 -8.21 -0.18 -1.42
N PRO A 68 -7.44 0.84 -1.86
CA PRO A 68 -6.84 1.79 -0.92
C PRO A 68 -7.93 2.63 -0.25
N LEU A 69 -7.75 2.92 1.03
CA LEU A 69 -8.58 3.92 1.72
C LEU A 69 -8.26 5.31 1.17
N PHE A 70 -9.23 6.24 1.25
CA PHE A 70 -9.12 7.57 0.65
C PHE A 70 -7.84 8.34 1.02
N ASN A 71 -7.26 8.07 2.20
CA ASN A 71 -6.06 8.73 2.69
C ASN A 71 -4.84 7.80 2.84
N SER A 72 -4.92 6.53 2.43
CA SER A 72 -3.88 5.55 2.76
C SER A 72 -2.52 5.91 2.16
N ILE A 73 -2.47 6.38 0.90
CA ILE A 73 -1.21 6.76 0.24
C ILE A 73 -0.61 7.99 0.92
N SER A 74 -1.43 9.03 1.13
CA SER A 74 -0.98 10.25 1.80
C SER A 74 -0.40 10.00 3.20
N ARG A 75 -1.01 9.09 3.97
CA ARG A 75 -0.56 8.72 5.31
C ARG A 75 0.81 8.06 5.31
N ILE A 76 1.06 7.16 4.36
CA ILE A 76 2.37 6.52 4.23
C ILE A 76 3.43 7.56 3.82
N VAL A 77 3.14 8.37 2.81
CA VAL A 77 4.08 9.42 2.37
C VAL A 77 4.41 10.38 3.50
N MET A 78 3.40 10.89 4.23
CA MET A 78 3.61 11.74 5.41
C MET A 78 4.44 11.06 6.50
N HIS A 79 4.25 9.76 6.73
CA HIS A 79 5.07 9.00 7.66
C HIS A 79 6.53 8.93 7.20
N MET A 80 6.77 8.64 5.92
CA MET A 80 8.12 8.57 5.35
C MET A 80 8.81 9.95 5.31
N GLU A 81 8.07 11.03 5.08
CA GLU A 81 8.58 12.41 5.19
C GLU A 81 9.01 12.76 6.61
N LYS A 82 8.19 12.38 7.61
CA LYS A 82 8.51 12.59 9.02
C LYS A 82 9.74 11.79 9.45
N TYR A 83 9.87 10.56 8.97
CA TYR A 83 10.96 9.65 9.33
C TYR A 83 11.89 9.41 8.12
N LYS A 84 12.83 10.33 7.90
CA LYS A 84 13.74 10.32 6.73
C LYS A 84 14.57 9.04 6.55
N ASN A 85 14.79 8.29 7.62
CA ASN A 85 15.54 7.03 7.60
C ASN A 85 14.69 5.82 7.16
N VAL A 86 13.39 6.01 6.93
CA VAL A 86 12.49 4.95 6.44
C VAL A 86 12.65 4.82 4.93
N GLY A 87 13.21 3.68 4.49
CA GLY A 87 13.37 3.36 3.08
C GLY A 87 12.09 2.84 2.41
N ALA A 88 11.20 2.23 3.18
CA ALA A 88 9.91 1.73 2.68
C ALA A 88 8.90 1.60 3.82
N ALA A 89 7.63 1.68 3.48
CA ALA A 89 6.53 1.52 4.42
C ALA A 89 5.32 0.86 3.75
N CYS A 90 4.58 0.07 4.52
CA CYS A 90 3.38 -0.62 4.09
C CYS A 90 2.23 -0.21 5.02
N GLY A 91 1.02 -0.16 4.44
CA GLY A 91 -0.20 0.03 5.22
C GLY A 91 -0.65 -1.27 5.88
N GLU A 92 -1.59 -1.16 6.82
CA GLU A 92 -2.35 -2.33 7.24
C GLU A 92 -3.20 -2.82 6.06
N ILE A 93 -3.15 -4.14 5.82
CA ILE A 93 -3.99 -4.79 4.82
C ILE A 93 -5.07 -5.54 5.57
N GLU A 94 -6.30 -5.40 5.11
CA GLU A 94 -7.45 -6.09 5.67
C GLU A 94 -8.15 -6.88 4.56
N VAL A 95 -8.49 -8.14 4.87
CA VAL A 95 -9.31 -8.96 3.98
C VAL A 95 -10.77 -8.73 4.33
N MET A 96 -11.59 -8.43 3.33
CA MET A 96 -13.03 -8.33 3.53
C MET A 96 -13.59 -9.70 3.93
N ILE A 97 -14.23 -9.76 5.10
CA ILE A 97 -14.88 -11.00 5.56
C ILE A 97 -16.15 -11.17 4.71
N PRO A 98 -16.32 -12.30 4.01
CA PRO A 98 -17.53 -12.54 3.23
C PRO A 98 -18.72 -12.70 4.18
N ASP A 99 -19.85 -12.08 3.85
CA ASP A 99 -21.15 -12.34 4.52
C ASP A 99 -21.95 -13.43 3.78
N LYS A 100 -21.63 -13.64 2.50
CA LYS A 100 -22.31 -14.58 1.60
C LYS A 100 -21.28 -15.32 0.76
N LYS A 101 -21.67 -16.50 0.28
CA LYS A 101 -20.96 -17.27 -0.74
C LYS A 101 -21.07 -16.58 -2.10
N ASP A 102 -20.22 -16.97 -3.05
CA ASP A 102 -20.23 -16.46 -4.43
C ASP A 102 -21.59 -16.67 -5.14
N ASN A 103 -22.35 -17.69 -4.73
CA ASN A 103 -23.69 -17.98 -5.24
C ASN A 103 -24.81 -17.20 -4.53
N GLY A 104 -24.48 -16.23 -3.67
CA GLY A 104 -25.43 -15.40 -2.93
C GLY A 104 -26.09 -16.06 -1.71
N GLN A 105 -25.76 -17.32 -1.41
CA GLN A 105 -26.24 -18.00 -0.21
C GLN A 105 -25.50 -17.49 1.04
N ASN A 106 -26.17 -17.53 2.19
CA ASN A 106 -25.51 -17.23 3.46
C ASN A 106 -24.43 -18.28 3.74
N LEU A 107 -23.37 -17.84 4.41
CA LEU A 107 -22.34 -18.75 4.93
C LEU A 107 -22.95 -19.66 6.00
N SER A 108 -22.57 -20.94 6.00
CA SER A 108 -22.86 -21.80 7.15
C SER A 108 -22.08 -21.33 8.38
N PHE A 109 -22.52 -21.77 9.57
CA PHE A 109 -21.82 -21.46 10.82
C PHE A 109 -20.34 -21.83 10.76
N PHE A 110 -20.00 -23.02 10.27
CA PHE A 110 -18.61 -23.48 10.14
C PHE A 110 -17.79 -22.63 9.17
N GLU A 111 -18.34 -22.27 8.01
CA GLU A 111 -17.65 -21.42 7.03
C GLU A 111 -17.42 -20.00 7.58
N SER A 112 -18.40 -19.44 8.29
CA SER A 112 -18.27 -18.14 8.95
C SER A 112 -17.21 -18.16 10.06
N VAL A 113 -17.16 -19.23 10.86
CA VAL A 113 -16.14 -19.41 11.90
C VAL A 113 -14.75 -19.55 11.27
N LEU A 114 -14.62 -20.32 10.19
CA LEU A 114 -13.34 -20.51 9.50
C LEU A 114 -12.83 -19.20 8.88
N ALA A 115 -13.69 -18.47 8.17
CA ALA A 115 -13.33 -17.19 7.56
C ALA A 115 -12.86 -16.16 8.61
N ARG A 116 -13.53 -16.12 9.77
CA ARG A 116 -13.14 -15.25 10.89
C ARG A 116 -11.86 -15.72 11.57
N ALA A 117 -11.65 -17.02 11.72
CA ALA A 117 -10.41 -17.56 12.27
C ALA A 117 -9.20 -17.18 11.40
N GLN A 118 -9.32 -17.34 10.07
CA GLN A 118 -8.31 -16.91 9.11
C GLN A 118 -8.05 -15.40 9.17
N TYR A 119 -9.09 -14.59 9.29
CA TYR A 119 -8.96 -13.15 9.47
C TYR A 119 -8.19 -12.80 10.74
N VAL A 120 -8.55 -13.41 11.87
CA VAL A 120 -7.89 -13.17 13.16
C VAL A 120 -6.43 -13.60 13.12
N GLU A 121 -6.15 -14.77 12.56
CA GLU A 121 -4.79 -15.27 12.35
C GLU A 121 -3.97 -14.27 11.53
N TYR A 122 -4.47 -13.88 10.36
CA TYR A 122 -3.79 -12.92 9.49
C TYR A 122 -3.53 -11.58 10.19
N LYS A 123 -4.53 -11.05 10.92
CA LYS A 123 -4.45 -9.74 11.57
C LYS A 123 -3.50 -9.75 12.77
N ILE A 124 -3.58 -10.78 13.62
CA ILE A 124 -2.70 -10.92 14.77
C ILE A 124 -1.25 -11.16 14.32
N SER A 125 -1.02 -12.06 13.37
CA SER A 125 0.33 -12.29 12.83
C SER A 125 0.91 -11.02 12.22
N THR A 126 0.11 -10.25 11.45
CA THR A 126 0.57 -8.98 10.88
C THR A 126 0.97 -7.98 11.96
N TYR A 127 0.15 -7.79 13.00
CA TYR A 127 0.50 -6.87 14.08
C TYR A 127 1.70 -7.33 14.89
N LEU A 128 1.79 -8.61 15.23
CA LEU A 128 2.90 -9.12 16.03
C LEU A 128 4.22 -9.10 15.25
N ASP A 129 4.22 -9.67 14.05
CA ASP A 129 5.45 -9.82 13.26
C ASP A 129 5.91 -8.46 12.73
N LYS A 130 5.03 -7.68 12.09
CA LYS A 130 5.43 -6.41 11.47
C LYS A 130 5.69 -5.31 12.47
N ALA A 131 4.98 -5.27 13.60
CA ALA A 131 5.35 -4.34 14.67
C ALA A 131 6.68 -4.73 15.32
N ALA A 132 6.91 -6.02 15.60
CA ALA A 132 8.18 -6.47 16.17
C ALA A 132 9.35 -6.17 15.24
N GLU A 133 9.25 -6.54 13.96
CA GLU A 133 10.25 -6.22 12.93
C GLU A 133 10.51 -4.70 12.88
N SER A 134 9.45 -3.89 12.84
CA SER A 134 9.57 -2.43 12.83
C SER A 134 10.27 -1.86 14.08
N ILE A 135 10.11 -2.47 15.26
CA ILE A 135 10.83 -2.07 16.48
C ILE A 135 12.34 -2.31 16.32
N PHE A 136 12.73 -3.41 15.66
CA PHE A 136 14.13 -3.71 15.34
C PHE A 136 14.67 -2.92 14.15
N GLY A 137 13.86 -2.06 13.53
CA GLY A 137 14.29 -1.15 12.46
C GLY A 137 14.42 -1.80 11.08
N PHE A 138 13.82 -2.98 10.87
CA PHE A 138 13.77 -3.62 9.56
C PHE A 138 12.39 -4.25 9.31
N ILE A 139 12.09 -4.63 8.07
CA ILE A 139 10.94 -5.47 7.74
C ILE A 139 11.48 -6.58 6.84
N SER A 140 11.26 -7.84 7.23
CA SER A 140 11.82 -9.00 6.51
C SER A 140 11.21 -9.14 5.12
N VAL A 141 9.90 -8.93 5.03
CA VAL A 141 9.11 -8.99 3.79
C VAL A 141 8.07 -7.89 3.85
N LEU A 142 8.13 -6.97 2.89
CA LEU A 142 7.09 -5.97 2.70
C LEU A 142 5.91 -6.60 1.95
N PRO A 143 4.67 -6.43 2.43
CA PRO A 143 3.50 -6.93 1.73
C PRO A 143 3.39 -6.33 0.32
N GLY A 144 3.57 -7.17 -0.70
CA GLY A 144 3.59 -6.73 -2.10
C GLY A 144 2.27 -6.12 -2.61
N ALA A 145 1.17 -6.23 -1.83
CA ALA A 145 -0.13 -5.72 -2.23
C ALA A 145 -0.29 -4.20 -2.04
N TYR A 146 0.39 -3.61 -1.06
CA TYR A 146 0.24 -2.19 -0.76
C TYR A 146 1.49 -1.61 -0.08
N THR A 147 2.53 -1.31 -0.85
CA THR A 147 3.80 -0.82 -0.30
C THR A 147 4.30 0.42 -1.04
N THR A 148 4.81 1.39 -0.28
CA THR A 148 5.51 2.58 -0.78
C THR A 148 7.00 2.47 -0.48
N PHE A 149 7.82 2.82 -1.45
CA PHE A 149 9.26 2.86 -1.31
C PHE A 149 9.80 4.26 -1.57
N ARG A 150 10.87 4.62 -0.85
CA ARG A 150 11.69 5.79 -1.16
C ARG A 150 12.64 5.37 -2.27
N TRP A 151 12.51 5.98 -3.43
CA TRP A 151 13.21 5.53 -4.62
C TRP A 151 14.74 5.54 -4.43
N LYS A 152 15.27 6.57 -3.78
CA LYS A 152 16.69 6.70 -3.41
C LYS A 152 17.25 5.52 -2.62
N CYS A 153 16.40 4.77 -1.91
CA CYS A 153 16.82 3.61 -1.12
C CYS A 153 16.83 2.30 -1.92
N ILE A 154 16.11 2.26 -3.05
CA ILE A 154 16.08 1.09 -3.95
C ILE A 154 17.21 1.16 -4.97
N GLN A 155 17.58 2.38 -5.41
CA GLN A 155 18.61 2.58 -6.43
C GLN A 155 19.94 1.89 -6.04
N GLY A 156 20.58 1.25 -7.03
CA GLY A 156 21.87 0.59 -6.89
C GLY A 156 21.76 -0.89 -6.53
N GLN A 157 22.65 -1.36 -5.66
CA GLN A 157 22.82 -2.79 -5.34
C GLN A 157 21.50 -3.54 -5.04
N PRO A 158 20.52 -2.99 -4.28
CA PRO A 158 19.27 -3.71 -4.00
C PRO A 158 18.41 -4.00 -5.23
N LEU A 159 18.57 -3.22 -6.31
CA LEU A 159 17.85 -3.41 -7.56
C LEU A 159 18.68 -4.20 -8.58
N ASP A 160 20.00 -4.09 -8.51
CA ASP A 160 20.92 -4.68 -9.50
C ASP A 160 21.30 -6.14 -9.23
N GLU A 161 21.09 -6.62 -7.99
CA GLU A 161 21.15 -8.05 -7.63
C GLU A 161 19.95 -8.85 -8.18
#